data_AF-A0A8T4T2E4-F1
#
_entry.id   AF-A0A8T4T2E4-F1
#
_cell.length_a   1.000
_cell.length_b   1.000
_cell.length_c   1.000
_cell.angle_alpha   90.00
_cell.angle_beta   90.00
_cell.angle_gamma   90.00
#
_symmetry.space_group_name_H-M   'P 1'
#
loop_
_entity.id
_entity.type
_entity.pdbx_description
1 polymer ?
#
loop_
_entity_poly.entity_id
_entity_poly.type
_entity_poly.pdbx_seq_one_letter_code
_entity_poly.pdbx_strand_id
1 'polypeptide(L)'
;MASPIGSVSFDSNKVAISPNLVIAPADPGELVQSIDNTHWLSYTYATRENKPIVNYKKSNIAGSETYDTVIFPFKTDQPSILVNRLPVTVSGNPVETTTASALDIYVDRAQDFRDYYYISHDTLALRNFGNYQTDSELSFVRKDNLGNVKRIIMKNGDILKEGNSDLVVVNGNNVIVDSIIGTTSDVKISASGQLTSFKVFAPLASSVLLNGNPLTFIQNGDYIQDSLILTCTLSSAVIRKQDGSLYISGDHVIENTPITLEVTTQNCVDVPLRQIKFEIFEVDNGIIDQDYIFNPPIIINPVGINNDGVISADWTLEYRTDANEATDDQTEPDEGLEYKFVASIIDDPTITSESSNWINGIEQGQVTLCGNAFVDASEQCDESAGIAPSNGCLTDGICASDC
;
A
#
# COMPACT_ATOMS: atom_id res chain seq x y z
N MET A 1 -42.29 -31.08 -38.19
CA MET A 1 -42.99 -29.78 -38.11
C MET A 1 -41.96 -28.76 -37.66
N ALA A 2 -41.58 -27.83 -38.52
CA ALA A 2 -40.62 -26.78 -38.18
C ALA A 2 -41.24 -25.86 -37.13
N SER A 3 -40.51 -25.55 -36.05
CA SER A 3 -40.90 -24.49 -35.11
C SER A 3 -41.19 -23.20 -35.89
N PRO A 4 -42.22 -22.42 -35.50
CA PRO A 4 -42.47 -21.14 -36.15
C PRO A 4 -41.20 -20.30 -36.02
N ILE A 5 -40.77 -19.74 -37.15
CA ILE A 5 -39.72 -18.74 -37.21
C ILE A 5 -40.12 -17.65 -36.23
N GLY A 6 -39.27 -17.39 -35.24
CA GLY A 6 -39.44 -16.29 -34.34
C GLY A 6 -39.66 -14.99 -35.07
N SER A 7 -40.86 -14.41 -35.01
CA SER A 7 -41.07 -13.06 -35.48
C SER A 7 -40.37 -12.10 -34.53
N VAL A 8 -39.53 -11.21 -35.08
CA VAL A 8 -39.06 -10.05 -34.33
C VAL A 8 -40.12 -8.96 -34.40
N SER A 9 -40.43 -8.32 -33.28
CA SER A 9 -41.39 -7.21 -33.22
C SER A 9 -40.94 -6.15 -32.22
N PHE A 10 -41.55 -4.97 -32.28
CA PHE A 10 -41.41 -3.95 -31.24
C PHE A 10 -42.65 -3.94 -30.33
N ASP A 11 -42.44 -3.75 -29.04
CA ASP A 11 -43.53 -3.44 -28.11
C ASP A 11 -43.85 -1.93 -28.06
N SER A 12 -44.76 -1.54 -27.15
CA SER A 12 -45.15 -0.14 -26.95
C SER A 12 -44.00 0.75 -26.44
N ASN A 13 -42.94 0.17 -25.89
CA ASN A 13 -41.74 0.86 -25.41
C ASN A 13 -40.60 0.81 -26.44
N LYS A 14 -40.88 0.35 -27.67
CA LYS A 14 -39.90 0.14 -28.74
C LYS A 14 -38.72 -0.73 -28.28
N VAL A 15 -39.02 -1.82 -27.59
CA VAL A 15 -38.08 -2.89 -27.29
C VAL A 15 -38.21 -3.95 -28.37
N ALA A 16 -37.10 -4.39 -28.97
CA ALA A 16 -37.16 -5.47 -29.95
C ALA A 16 -37.23 -6.83 -29.25
N ILE A 17 -38.20 -7.64 -29.65
CA ILE A 17 -38.51 -8.94 -29.06
C ILE A 17 -38.29 -10.01 -30.12
N SER A 18 -37.44 -10.99 -29.83
CA SER A 18 -37.25 -12.23 -30.58
C SER A 18 -37.58 -13.40 -29.65
N PRO A 19 -37.86 -14.63 -30.15
CA PRO A 19 -37.90 -15.77 -29.25
C PRO A 19 -36.60 -15.83 -28.46
N ASN A 20 -36.74 -15.89 -27.14
CA ASN A 20 -35.65 -16.04 -26.21
C ASN A 20 -34.68 -14.85 -26.11
N LEU A 21 -35.00 -13.67 -26.67
CA LEU A 21 -34.18 -12.48 -26.57
C LEU A 21 -35.00 -11.18 -26.53
N VAL A 22 -34.65 -10.29 -25.60
CA VAL A 22 -35.15 -8.91 -25.54
C VAL A 22 -33.98 -7.96 -25.78
N ILE A 23 -34.16 -6.96 -26.64
CA ILE A 23 -33.19 -5.89 -26.92
C ILE A 23 -33.84 -4.57 -26.54
N ALA A 24 -33.43 -4.02 -25.39
CA ALA A 24 -33.98 -2.82 -24.79
C ALA A 24 -32.95 -1.69 -24.83
N PRO A 25 -33.06 -0.73 -25.78
CA PRO A 25 -32.18 0.43 -25.79
C PRO A 25 -32.54 1.38 -24.65
N ALA A 26 -31.55 2.12 -24.15
CA ALA A 26 -31.82 3.32 -23.38
C ALA A 26 -32.49 4.37 -24.30
N ASP A 27 -33.31 5.23 -23.71
CA ASP A 27 -33.94 6.37 -24.39
C ASP A 27 -34.76 6.01 -25.66
N PRO A 28 -35.67 5.02 -25.60
CA PRO A 28 -36.42 4.57 -26.79
C PRO A 28 -37.26 5.69 -27.44
N GLY A 29 -37.60 6.75 -26.69
CA GLY A 29 -38.26 7.94 -27.19
C GLY A 29 -37.44 8.72 -28.24
N GLU A 30 -36.11 8.70 -28.13
CA GLU A 30 -35.18 9.41 -29.01
C GLU A 30 -34.78 8.61 -30.26
N LEU A 31 -35.17 7.34 -30.29
CA LEU A 31 -34.78 6.41 -31.34
C LEU A 31 -35.86 6.25 -32.41
N VAL A 32 -35.43 6.33 -33.67
CA VAL A 32 -36.16 5.78 -34.81
C VAL A 32 -35.70 4.35 -34.99
N GLN A 33 -36.64 3.40 -34.90
CA GLN A 33 -36.34 1.97 -34.92
C GLN A 33 -37.00 1.28 -36.12
N SER A 34 -36.35 0.24 -36.63
CA SER A 34 -36.87 -0.58 -37.72
C SER A 34 -36.34 -2.01 -37.65
N ILE A 35 -37.08 -2.95 -38.22
CA ILE A 35 -36.63 -4.34 -38.41
C ILE A 35 -36.40 -4.52 -39.90
N ASP A 36 -35.18 -4.91 -40.26
CA ASP A 36 -34.80 -5.25 -41.62
C ASP A 36 -34.76 -6.77 -41.77
N ASN A 37 -35.72 -7.32 -42.53
CA ASN A 37 -35.84 -8.74 -42.83
C ASN A 37 -35.12 -9.16 -44.13
N THR A 38 -34.23 -8.33 -44.68
CA THR A 38 -33.54 -8.62 -45.95
C THR A 38 -32.13 -9.21 -45.77
N HIS A 39 -31.71 -9.41 -44.53
CA HIS A 39 -30.36 -9.86 -44.17
C HIS A 39 -30.24 -11.38 -44.05
N TRP A 40 -28.99 -11.86 -44.17
CA TRP A 40 -28.66 -13.28 -44.23
C TRP A 40 -27.55 -13.62 -43.25
N LEU A 41 -27.69 -14.75 -42.56
CA LEU A 41 -26.66 -15.33 -41.71
C LEU A 41 -26.23 -16.69 -42.28
N SER A 42 -24.93 -16.94 -42.31
CA SER A 42 -24.33 -18.18 -42.80
C SER A 42 -23.37 -18.72 -41.74
N TYR A 43 -23.64 -19.92 -41.24
CA TYR A 43 -22.74 -20.63 -40.33
C TYR A 43 -21.82 -21.61 -41.06
N THR A 44 -22.18 -22.00 -42.29
CA THR A 44 -21.41 -22.94 -43.12
C THR A 44 -21.41 -22.49 -44.58
N TYR A 45 -20.34 -22.84 -45.28
CA TYR A 45 -20.17 -22.49 -46.68
C TYR A 45 -21.38 -22.92 -47.54
N ALA A 46 -21.79 -22.04 -48.44
CA ALA A 46 -22.92 -22.22 -49.37
C ALA A 46 -24.32 -22.39 -48.73
N THR A 47 -24.47 -22.24 -47.41
CA THR A 47 -25.79 -22.15 -46.76
C THR A 47 -26.02 -20.73 -46.23
N ARG A 48 -27.26 -20.26 -46.29
CA ARG A 48 -27.67 -19.01 -45.64
C ARG A 48 -29.11 -19.11 -45.18
N GLU A 49 -29.38 -18.46 -44.07
CA GLU A 49 -30.71 -18.31 -43.51
C GLU A 49 -31.05 -16.83 -43.46
N ASN A 50 -32.28 -16.48 -43.83
CA ASN A 50 -32.77 -15.13 -43.62
C ASN A 50 -32.88 -14.86 -42.11
N LYS A 51 -32.31 -13.75 -41.65
CA LYS A 51 -32.39 -13.34 -40.25
C LYS A 51 -32.73 -11.85 -40.16
N PRO A 52 -33.66 -11.46 -39.27
CA PRO A 52 -33.96 -10.06 -39.02
C PRO A 52 -32.76 -9.35 -38.36
N ILE A 53 -32.56 -8.09 -38.72
CA ILE A 53 -31.69 -7.17 -37.99
C ILE A 53 -32.55 -6.06 -37.40
N VAL A 54 -32.28 -5.74 -36.13
CA VAL A 54 -32.87 -4.58 -35.46
C VAL A 54 -31.96 -3.39 -35.69
N ASN A 55 -32.51 -2.32 -36.26
CA ASN A 55 -31.82 -1.06 -36.48
C ASN A 55 -32.45 0.02 -35.61
N TYR A 56 -31.63 0.79 -34.90
CA TYR A 56 -32.07 2.02 -34.24
C TYR A 56 -31.10 3.15 -34.54
N LYS A 57 -31.65 4.35 -34.72
CA LYS A 57 -30.92 5.55 -35.11
C LYS A 57 -31.42 6.76 -34.32
N LYS A 58 -30.49 7.56 -33.81
CA LYS A 58 -30.75 8.94 -33.38
C LYS A 58 -30.64 9.89 -34.59
N SER A 59 -31.54 10.85 -34.69
CA SER A 59 -31.57 11.84 -35.78
C SER A 59 -31.16 13.22 -35.26
N ASN A 60 -30.64 14.08 -36.14
CA ASN A 60 -30.25 15.46 -35.83
C ASN A 60 -29.17 15.61 -34.74
N ILE A 61 -28.26 14.65 -34.64
CA ILE A 61 -27.14 14.71 -33.70
C ILE A 61 -26.03 15.59 -34.29
N ALA A 62 -25.59 16.58 -33.51
CA ALA A 62 -24.39 17.36 -33.78
C ALA A 62 -23.28 16.90 -32.82
N GLY A 63 -22.20 16.32 -33.35
CA GLY A 63 -21.08 15.82 -32.53
C GLY A 63 -21.18 14.34 -32.16
N SER A 64 -20.56 13.97 -31.05
CA SER A 64 -20.49 12.60 -30.53
C SER A 64 -21.78 12.22 -29.79
N GLU A 65 -22.09 10.92 -29.78
CA GLU A 65 -23.32 10.39 -29.19
C GLU A 65 -23.09 8.94 -28.73
N THR A 66 -23.90 8.47 -27.78
CA THR A 66 -23.82 7.12 -27.25
C THR A 66 -25.12 6.33 -27.43
N TYR A 67 -24.95 5.01 -27.49
CA TYR A 67 -26.04 4.06 -27.51
C TYR A 67 -25.80 3.04 -26.40
N ASP A 68 -26.64 3.08 -25.38
CA ASP A 68 -26.67 2.04 -24.36
C ASP A 68 -27.80 1.08 -24.67
N THR A 69 -27.53 -0.22 -24.58
CA THR A 69 -28.53 -1.25 -24.94
C THR A 69 -28.38 -2.45 -24.04
N VAL A 70 -29.49 -2.83 -23.40
CA VAL A 70 -29.60 -4.06 -22.62
C VAL A 70 -30.05 -5.17 -23.54
N ILE A 71 -29.22 -6.21 -23.65
CA ILE A 71 -29.54 -7.43 -24.39
C ILE A 71 -29.78 -8.53 -23.36
N PHE A 72 -30.98 -9.07 -23.32
CA PHE A 72 -31.39 -10.01 -22.29
C PHE A 72 -31.96 -11.30 -22.89
N PRO A 73 -31.22 -12.43 -22.76
CA PRO A 73 -31.73 -13.73 -23.18
C PRO A 73 -32.70 -14.33 -22.15
N PHE A 74 -33.75 -15.02 -22.60
CA PHE A 74 -34.74 -15.70 -21.75
C PHE A 74 -35.07 -17.11 -22.26
N LYS A 75 -35.59 -18.00 -21.40
CA LYS A 75 -35.87 -19.42 -21.76
C LYS A 75 -37.36 -19.73 -21.94
N THR A 76 -38.19 -19.34 -20.98
CA THR A 76 -39.61 -19.69 -20.94
C THR A 76 -40.46 -18.47 -21.29
N ASP A 77 -40.59 -17.56 -20.32
CA ASP A 77 -41.47 -16.42 -20.38
C ASP A 77 -40.64 -15.20 -20.73
N GLN A 78 -41.16 -14.40 -21.66
CA GLN A 78 -40.54 -13.14 -22.04
C GLN A 78 -40.66 -12.16 -20.87
N PRO A 79 -39.54 -11.61 -20.36
CA PRO A 79 -39.59 -10.61 -19.31
C PRO A 79 -40.00 -9.24 -19.88
N SER A 80 -40.65 -8.44 -19.05
CA SER A 80 -40.72 -6.99 -19.29
C SER A 80 -39.38 -6.39 -18.85
N ILE A 81 -38.76 -5.58 -19.71
CA ILE A 81 -37.51 -4.88 -19.38
C ILE A 81 -37.76 -3.38 -19.48
N LEU A 82 -37.48 -2.68 -18.39
CA LEU A 82 -37.46 -1.23 -18.35
C LEU A 82 -36.02 -0.76 -18.18
N VAL A 83 -35.58 0.12 -19.07
CA VAL A 83 -34.25 0.73 -19.03
C VAL A 83 -34.44 2.23 -18.94
N ASN A 84 -34.05 2.82 -17.81
CA ASN A 84 -34.09 4.25 -17.59
C ASN A 84 -32.66 4.78 -17.52
N ARG A 85 -32.35 5.82 -18.30
CA ARG A 85 -31.11 6.56 -18.12
C ARG A 85 -31.18 7.38 -16.84
N LEU A 86 -30.15 7.27 -16.02
CA LEU A 86 -29.97 8.10 -14.83
C LEU A 86 -29.11 9.32 -15.19
N PRO A 87 -29.48 10.53 -14.76
CA PRO A 87 -28.59 11.69 -14.87
C PRO A 87 -27.29 11.43 -14.11
N VAL A 88 -26.16 11.73 -14.76
CA VAL A 88 -24.83 11.71 -14.14
C VAL A 88 -24.41 13.14 -13.84
N THR A 89 -23.85 13.39 -12.65
CA THR A 89 -23.41 14.73 -12.26
C THR A 89 -22.05 14.76 -11.57
N VAL A 90 -21.31 15.87 -11.73
CA VAL A 90 -20.13 16.25 -10.94
C VAL A 90 -20.43 17.55 -10.24
N SER A 91 -20.39 17.56 -8.90
CA SER A 91 -20.72 18.74 -8.09
C SER A 91 -22.08 19.36 -8.45
N GLY A 92 -23.06 18.51 -8.79
CA GLY A 92 -24.41 18.92 -9.21
C GLY A 92 -24.56 19.35 -10.67
N ASN A 93 -23.47 19.49 -11.43
CA ASN A 93 -23.52 19.82 -12.85
C ASN A 93 -23.73 18.55 -13.69
N PRO A 94 -24.64 18.55 -14.67
CA PRO A 94 -24.83 17.42 -15.58
C PRO A 94 -23.55 17.05 -16.34
N VAL A 95 -23.37 15.74 -16.55
CA VAL A 95 -22.31 15.15 -17.38
C VAL A 95 -22.95 14.55 -18.62
N GLU A 96 -22.39 14.88 -19.78
CA GLU A 96 -22.84 14.34 -21.07
C GLU A 96 -22.60 12.83 -21.16
N THR A 97 -23.48 12.13 -21.87
CA THR A 97 -23.45 10.66 -21.98
C THR A 97 -22.19 10.14 -22.68
N THR A 98 -21.54 10.97 -23.49
CA THR A 98 -20.24 10.67 -24.13
C THR A 98 -19.08 10.64 -23.16
N THR A 99 -19.23 11.22 -21.96
CA THR A 99 -18.22 11.22 -20.90
C THR A 99 -18.52 10.15 -19.86
N ALA A 100 -19.78 10.00 -19.46
CA ALA A 100 -20.21 8.93 -18.56
C ALA A 100 -21.69 8.63 -18.73
N SER A 101 -22.07 7.36 -18.56
CA SER A 101 -23.44 6.89 -18.68
C SER A 101 -23.84 6.09 -17.45
N ALA A 102 -25.11 6.21 -17.04
CA ALA A 102 -25.69 5.40 -15.99
C ALA A 102 -27.11 4.94 -16.33
N LEU A 103 -27.45 3.73 -15.93
CA LEU A 103 -28.74 3.09 -16.20
C LEU A 103 -29.34 2.51 -14.91
N ASP A 104 -30.66 2.60 -14.82
CA ASP A 104 -31.52 1.84 -13.93
C ASP A 104 -32.30 0.83 -14.77
N ILE A 105 -32.05 -0.45 -14.53
CA ILE A 105 -32.55 -1.56 -15.33
C ILE A 105 -33.43 -2.42 -14.43
N TYR A 106 -34.71 -2.52 -14.79
CA TYR A 106 -35.66 -3.40 -14.14
C TYR A 106 -36.05 -4.53 -15.08
N VAL A 107 -35.94 -5.77 -14.60
CA VAL A 107 -36.35 -6.97 -15.34
C VAL A 107 -37.41 -7.69 -14.53
N ASP A 108 -38.63 -7.71 -15.05
CA ASP A 108 -39.80 -8.36 -14.45
C ASP A 108 -39.71 -9.88 -14.62
N ARG A 109 -39.44 -10.61 -13.54
CA ARG A 109 -39.32 -12.08 -13.51
C ARG A 109 -39.57 -12.62 -12.11
N ALA A 110 -39.76 -13.93 -11.97
CA ALA A 110 -40.01 -14.58 -10.66
C ALA A 110 -38.97 -14.27 -9.55
N GLN A 111 -37.77 -13.82 -9.92
CA GLN A 111 -36.82 -13.14 -9.03
C GLN A 111 -36.51 -11.77 -9.62
N ASP A 112 -37.37 -10.79 -9.35
CA ASP A 112 -37.17 -9.43 -9.82
C ASP A 112 -35.90 -8.86 -9.21
N PHE A 113 -35.06 -8.33 -10.09
CA PHE A 113 -33.90 -7.56 -9.69
C PHE A 113 -33.97 -6.20 -10.32
N ARG A 114 -33.43 -5.23 -9.59
CA ARG A 114 -33.15 -3.89 -10.08
C ARG A 114 -31.64 -3.71 -10.14
N ASP A 115 -31.15 -3.44 -11.34
CA ASP A 115 -29.73 -3.32 -11.63
C ASP A 115 -29.41 -1.85 -11.91
N TYR A 116 -28.36 -1.36 -11.26
CA TYR A 116 -27.81 -0.03 -11.49
C TYR A 116 -26.45 -0.20 -12.14
N TYR A 117 -26.28 0.40 -13.31
CA TYR A 117 -25.07 0.31 -14.10
C TYR A 117 -24.50 1.70 -14.30
N TYR A 118 -23.19 1.85 -14.23
CA TYR A 118 -22.46 3.07 -14.55
C TYR A 118 -21.18 2.74 -15.30
N ILE A 119 -20.82 3.59 -16.27
CA ILE A 119 -19.57 3.52 -17.02
C ILE A 119 -19.01 4.92 -17.28
N SER A 120 -17.69 5.08 -17.11
CA SER A 120 -16.90 6.24 -17.52
C SER A 120 -16.25 5.96 -18.87
N HIS A 121 -16.28 6.94 -19.79
CA HIS A 121 -15.61 6.89 -21.09
C HIS A 121 -14.36 7.78 -21.15
N ASP A 122 -14.08 8.51 -20.07
CA ASP A 122 -12.98 9.45 -19.94
C ASP A 122 -12.31 9.30 -18.55
N THR A 123 -11.42 10.24 -18.21
CA THR A 123 -10.78 10.40 -16.92
C THR A 123 -11.73 10.14 -15.74
N LEU A 124 -11.20 9.40 -14.77
CA LEU A 124 -11.91 9.03 -13.56
C LEU A 124 -12.16 10.29 -12.73
N ALA A 125 -13.41 10.49 -12.35
CA ALA A 125 -13.85 11.57 -11.50
C ALA A 125 -14.99 11.07 -10.64
N LEU A 126 -15.07 11.58 -9.40
CA LEU A 126 -16.16 11.24 -8.49
C LEU A 126 -17.49 11.79 -9.05
N ARG A 127 -18.35 10.90 -9.53
CA ARG A 127 -19.63 11.21 -10.18
C ARG A 127 -20.79 10.65 -9.37
N ASN A 128 -21.93 11.33 -9.43
CA ASN A 128 -23.17 10.90 -8.81
C ASN A 128 -24.16 10.44 -9.88
N PHE A 129 -24.88 9.35 -9.63
CA PHE A 129 -25.96 8.85 -10.48
C PHE A 129 -27.03 8.16 -9.62
N GLY A 130 -28.28 8.59 -9.73
CA GLY A 130 -29.34 8.12 -8.81
C GLY A 130 -28.94 8.34 -7.33
N ASN A 131 -28.97 7.27 -6.53
CA ASN A 131 -28.50 7.29 -5.14
C ASN A 131 -27.03 6.92 -4.97
N TYR A 132 -26.29 6.74 -6.07
CA TYR A 132 -24.93 6.24 -6.04
C TYR A 132 -23.90 7.33 -6.31
N GLN A 133 -22.71 7.12 -5.80
CA GLN A 133 -21.53 7.93 -6.07
C GLN A 133 -20.33 7.02 -6.30
N THR A 134 -19.56 7.27 -7.35
CA THR A 134 -18.35 6.49 -7.66
C THR A 134 -17.36 7.28 -8.49
N ASP A 135 -16.08 6.96 -8.36
CA ASP A 135 -15.00 7.40 -9.25
C ASP A 135 -14.52 6.29 -10.20
N SER A 136 -15.18 5.13 -10.18
CA SER A 136 -14.78 3.97 -10.97
C SER A 136 -14.90 4.17 -12.48
N GLU A 137 -14.18 3.32 -13.23
CA GLU A 137 -14.41 3.16 -14.66
C GLU A 137 -15.76 2.49 -14.92
N LEU A 138 -16.11 1.49 -14.10
CA LEU A 138 -17.38 0.77 -14.18
C LEU A 138 -17.88 0.41 -12.79
N SER A 139 -19.18 0.58 -12.58
CA SER A 139 -19.90 0.12 -11.40
C SER A 139 -21.18 -0.60 -11.78
N PHE A 140 -21.49 -1.66 -11.04
CA PHE A 140 -22.74 -2.40 -11.15
C PHE A 140 -23.24 -2.79 -9.77
N VAL A 141 -24.49 -2.46 -9.46
CA VAL A 141 -25.15 -2.86 -8.21
C VAL A 141 -26.47 -3.54 -8.56
N ARG A 142 -26.65 -4.77 -8.08
CA ARG A 142 -27.91 -5.51 -8.20
C ARG A 142 -28.63 -5.52 -6.86
N LYS A 143 -29.93 -5.20 -6.88
CA LYS A 143 -30.82 -5.28 -5.73
C LYS A 143 -31.97 -6.25 -5.96
N ASP A 144 -32.45 -6.89 -4.90
CA ASP A 144 -33.74 -7.58 -4.91
C ASP A 144 -34.91 -6.59 -4.78
N ASN A 145 -36.14 -7.08 -4.88
CA ASN A 145 -37.37 -6.27 -4.72
C ASN A 145 -37.53 -5.61 -3.34
N LEU A 146 -36.82 -6.09 -2.33
CA LEU A 146 -36.85 -5.49 -0.99
C LEU A 146 -35.78 -4.39 -0.85
N GLY A 147 -35.00 -4.16 -1.90
CA GLY A 147 -33.92 -3.17 -1.92
C GLY A 147 -32.60 -3.67 -1.33
N ASN A 148 -32.50 -4.96 -0.99
CA ASN A 148 -31.27 -5.53 -0.48
C ASN A 148 -30.27 -5.72 -1.61
N VAL A 149 -29.01 -5.36 -1.37
CA VAL A 149 -27.92 -5.57 -2.32
C VAL A 149 -27.64 -7.08 -2.45
N LYS A 150 -27.55 -7.57 -3.69
CA LYS A 150 -27.27 -8.98 -4.05
C LYS A 150 -26.00 -9.14 -4.86
N ARG A 151 -25.53 -8.09 -5.53
CA ARG A 151 -24.24 -8.09 -6.19
C ARG A 151 -23.68 -6.69 -6.29
N ILE A 152 -22.37 -6.57 -6.13
CA ILE A 152 -21.62 -5.35 -6.38
C ILE A 152 -20.46 -5.73 -7.31
N ILE A 153 -20.29 -4.99 -8.40
CA ILE A 153 -19.07 -5.01 -9.21
C ILE A 153 -18.54 -3.60 -9.31
N MET A 154 -17.27 -3.41 -9.04
CA MET A 154 -16.56 -2.15 -9.25
C MET A 154 -15.24 -2.44 -9.95
N LYS A 155 -14.91 -1.67 -11.00
CA LYS A 155 -13.67 -1.80 -11.75
C LYS A 155 -12.98 -0.45 -11.81
N ASN A 156 -11.69 -0.43 -11.48
CA ASN A 156 -10.79 0.71 -11.62
C ASN A 156 -11.38 1.98 -11.01
N GLY A 157 -11.56 1.98 -9.69
CA GLY A 157 -11.97 3.11 -8.87
C GLY A 157 -11.61 2.85 -7.42
N ASP A 158 -11.70 3.89 -6.61
CA ASP A 158 -11.39 3.81 -5.19
C ASP A 158 -12.66 3.70 -4.35
N ILE A 159 -13.79 4.19 -4.87
CA ILE A 159 -15.03 4.27 -4.08
C ILE A 159 -16.30 3.99 -4.89
N LEU A 160 -17.23 3.26 -4.27
CA LEU A 160 -18.63 3.14 -4.67
C LEU A 160 -19.50 3.26 -3.43
N LYS A 161 -20.42 4.22 -3.44
CA LYS A 161 -21.35 4.53 -2.35
C LYS A 161 -22.79 4.40 -2.79
N GLU A 162 -23.66 4.10 -1.83
CA GLU A 162 -25.10 4.32 -1.92
C GLU A 162 -25.54 5.27 -0.79
N GLY A 163 -26.00 6.47 -1.14
CA GLY A 163 -26.26 7.53 -0.17
C GLY A 163 -25.00 7.86 0.62
N ASN A 164 -25.06 7.68 1.94
CA ASN A 164 -23.92 7.87 2.84
C ASN A 164 -23.19 6.57 3.16
N SER A 165 -23.67 5.43 2.66
CA SER A 165 -23.10 4.12 2.95
C SER A 165 -22.06 3.78 1.89
N ASP A 166 -20.85 3.45 2.33
CA ASP A 166 -19.87 2.83 1.44
C ASP A 166 -20.39 1.46 1.02
N LEU A 167 -20.28 1.11 -0.25
CA LEU A 167 -20.44 -0.26 -0.73
C LEU A 167 -19.08 -0.89 -0.99
N VAL A 168 -18.15 -0.11 -1.56
CA VAL A 168 -16.75 -0.49 -1.76
C VAL A 168 -15.88 0.73 -1.51
N VAL A 169 -14.81 0.54 -0.75
CA VAL A 169 -13.66 1.45 -0.65
C VAL A 169 -12.41 0.60 -0.83
N VAL A 170 -11.52 0.96 -1.74
CA VAL A 170 -10.25 0.27 -1.97
C VAL A 170 -9.14 1.29 -2.15
N ASN A 171 -7.92 0.89 -1.80
CA ASN A 171 -6.71 1.62 -2.15
C ASN A 171 -5.76 0.65 -2.82
N GLY A 172 -5.53 0.85 -4.13
CA GLY A 172 -4.64 0.01 -4.91
C GLY A 172 -4.74 0.29 -6.40
N ASN A 173 -3.90 -0.39 -7.19
CA ASN A 173 -3.81 -0.15 -8.63
C ASN A 173 -4.62 -1.16 -9.45
N ASN A 174 -5.48 -0.64 -10.33
CA ASN A 174 -6.36 -1.41 -11.23
C ASN A 174 -7.17 -2.49 -10.50
N VAL A 175 -7.87 -2.07 -9.44
CA VAL A 175 -8.64 -2.97 -8.59
C VAL A 175 -9.99 -3.28 -9.21
N ILE A 176 -10.38 -4.56 -9.17
CA ILE A 176 -11.70 -5.06 -9.54
C ILE A 176 -12.27 -5.77 -8.31
N VAL A 177 -13.47 -5.38 -7.90
CA VAL A 177 -14.24 -6.06 -6.85
C VAL A 177 -15.48 -6.68 -7.49
N ASP A 178 -15.74 -7.96 -7.21
CA ASP A 178 -17.01 -8.66 -7.51
C ASP A 178 -17.47 -9.36 -6.24
N SER A 179 -18.50 -8.78 -5.61
CA SER A 179 -19.11 -9.27 -4.38
C SER A 179 -20.50 -9.81 -4.70
N ILE A 180 -20.72 -11.10 -4.48
CA ILE A 180 -22.03 -11.73 -4.56
C ILE A 180 -22.57 -11.85 -3.13
N ILE A 181 -23.79 -11.37 -2.88
CA ILE A 181 -24.39 -11.28 -1.55
C ILE A 181 -25.68 -12.10 -1.51
N GLY A 182 -25.71 -13.12 -0.66
CA GLY A 182 -26.84 -14.01 -0.48
C GLY A 182 -26.94 -14.50 0.96
N THR A 183 -27.21 -15.80 1.13
CA THR A 183 -27.09 -16.48 2.44
C THR A 183 -25.64 -16.56 2.92
N THR A 184 -24.71 -16.48 1.97
CA THR A 184 -23.28 -16.25 2.15
C THR A 184 -22.86 -15.17 1.18
N SER A 185 -21.77 -14.46 1.49
CA SER A 185 -21.13 -13.55 0.56
C SER A 185 -19.78 -14.08 0.11
N ASP A 186 -19.58 -14.11 -1.20
CA ASP A 186 -18.30 -14.44 -1.83
C ASP A 186 -17.76 -13.19 -2.49
N VAL A 187 -16.57 -12.77 -2.05
CA VAL A 187 -15.92 -11.55 -2.56
C VAL A 187 -14.68 -11.94 -3.34
N LYS A 188 -14.59 -11.46 -4.58
CA LYS A 188 -13.41 -11.61 -5.43
C LYS A 188 -12.82 -10.23 -5.67
N ILE A 189 -11.56 -10.08 -5.31
CA ILE A 189 -10.76 -8.89 -5.54
C ILE A 189 -9.65 -9.28 -6.51
N SER A 190 -9.49 -8.53 -7.59
CA SER A 190 -8.36 -8.64 -8.50
C SER A 190 -7.63 -7.31 -8.52
N ALA A 191 -6.30 -7.31 -8.44
CA ALA A 191 -5.48 -6.11 -8.51
C ALA A 191 -4.22 -6.43 -9.32
N SER A 192 -3.86 -5.56 -10.27
CA SER A 192 -2.64 -5.74 -11.07
C SER A 192 -1.39 -5.22 -10.36
N GLY A 193 -1.56 -4.41 -9.31
CA GLY A 193 -0.49 -3.90 -8.46
C GLY A 193 -0.74 -4.20 -6.99
N GLN A 194 -0.07 -3.46 -6.11
CA GLN A 194 -0.29 -3.56 -4.67
C GLN A 194 -1.72 -3.12 -4.32
N LEU A 195 -2.39 -3.94 -3.52
CA LEU A 195 -3.61 -3.58 -2.80
C LEU A 195 -3.18 -3.22 -1.38
N THR A 196 -3.40 -1.97 -0.98
CA THR A 196 -2.99 -1.42 0.31
C THR A 196 -4.08 -1.60 1.36
N SER A 197 -5.35 -1.44 0.97
CA SER A 197 -6.48 -1.69 1.87
C SER A 197 -7.78 -1.89 1.08
N PHE A 198 -8.76 -2.52 1.73
CA PHE A 198 -10.12 -2.62 1.21
C PHE A 198 -11.16 -2.60 2.34
N LYS A 199 -12.36 -2.13 2.00
CA LYS A 199 -13.60 -2.23 2.76
C LYS A 199 -14.73 -2.52 1.77
N VAL A 200 -15.37 -3.68 1.90
CA VAL A 200 -16.43 -4.12 0.97
C VAL A 200 -17.67 -4.51 1.77
N PHE A 201 -18.84 -4.03 1.34
CA PHE A 201 -20.12 -4.45 1.91
C PHE A 201 -20.36 -5.94 1.60
N ALA A 202 -20.31 -6.76 2.63
CA ALA A 202 -20.45 -8.21 2.57
C ALA A 202 -20.86 -8.72 3.97
N PRO A 203 -22.13 -8.54 4.39
CA PRO A 203 -22.56 -8.76 5.77
C PRO A 203 -22.46 -10.22 6.26
N LEU A 204 -22.38 -11.17 5.33
CA LEU A 204 -22.30 -12.61 5.61
C LEU A 204 -21.13 -13.24 4.84
N ALA A 205 -20.00 -12.54 4.75
CA ALA A 205 -18.84 -13.02 4.01
C ALA A 205 -18.34 -14.37 4.55
N SER A 206 -18.28 -15.36 3.66
CA SER A 206 -17.71 -16.67 3.95
C SER A 206 -16.39 -16.90 3.24
N SER A 207 -16.14 -16.17 2.15
CA SER A 207 -14.89 -16.28 1.40
C SER A 207 -14.50 -14.95 0.77
N VAL A 208 -13.20 -14.67 0.78
CA VAL A 208 -12.58 -13.54 0.08
C VAL A 208 -11.40 -14.10 -0.71
N LEU A 209 -11.35 -13.81 -1.99
CA LEU A 209 -10.25 -14.19 -2.87
C LEU A 209 -9.53 -12.93 -3.38
N LEU A 210 -8.21 -12.88 -3.25
CA LEU A 210 -7.36 -11.88 -3.89
C LEU A 210 -6.56 -12.54 -5.02
N ASN A 211 -6.76 -12.08 -6.26
CA ASN A 211 -6.11 -12.63 -7.46
C ASN A 211 -6.29 -14.17 -7.56
N GLY A 212 -7.45 -14.67 -7.13
CA GLY A 212 -7.81 -16.09 -7.11
C GLY A 212 -7.35 -16.88 -5.88
N ASN A 213 -6.55 -16.30 -4.99
CA ASN A 213 -6.07 -16.95 -3.77
C ASN A 213 -6.91 -16.55 -2.55
N PRO A 214 -7.18 -17.46 -1.60
CA PRO A 214 -7.85 -17.10 -0.34
C PRO A 214 -7.13 -15.96 0.41
N LEU A 215 -7.90 -14.99 0.89
CA LEU A 215 -7.43 -13.85 1.66
C LEU A 215 -8.10 -13.86 3.04
N THR A 216 -7.31 -13.66 4.10
CA THR A 216 -7.86 -13.42 5.45
C THR A 216 -8.44 -12.00 5.54
N PHE A 217 -9.54 -11.84 6.25
CA PHE A 217 -10.26 -10.57 6.36
C PHE A 217 -10.85 -10.42 7.75
N ILE A 218 -11.15 -9.17 8.13
CA ILE A 218 -11.87 -8.84 9.36
C ILE A 218 -13.32 -8.53 8.99
N GLN A 219 -14.27 -9.15 9.70
CA GLN A 219 -15.68 -8.75 9.62
C GLN A 219 -15.95 -7.63 10.62
N ASN A 220 -16.35 -6.46 10.15
CA ASN A 220 -16.74 -5.31 10.95
C ASN A 220 -18.18 -4.88 10.59
N GLY A 221 -19.15 -5.40 11.35
CA GLY A 221 -20.56 -5.25 11.04
C GLY A 221 -20.89 -5.85 9.67
N ASP A 222 -21.50 -5.05 8.79
CA ASP A 222 -21.88 -5.49 7.44
C ASP A 222 -20.74 -5.45 6.42
N TYR A 223 -19.52 -5.13 6.87
CA TYR A 223 -18.36 -4.94 6.00
C TYR A 223 -17.30 -5.98 6.27
N ILE A 224 -16.67 -6.46 5.20
CA ILE A 224 -15.33 -7.04 5.30
C ILE A 224 -14.30 -5.93 5.11
N GLN A 225 -13.22 -6.06 5.85
CA GLN A 225 -12.06 -5.20 5.74
C GLN A 225 -10.82 -6.05 5.62
N ASP A 226 -9.81 -5.41 5.07
CA ASP A 226 -8.43 -5.79 5.20
C ASP A 226 -8.09 -6.43 6.56
N SER A 227 -7.40 -7.57 6.52
CA SER A 227 -6.67 -8.15 7.66
C SER A 227 -5.16 -8.15 7.41
N LEU A 228 -4.68 -7.39 6.42
CA LEU A 228 -3.26 -7.06 6.25
C LEU A 228 -2.86 -6.27 7.51
N ILE A 229 -2.43 -7.02 8.52
CA ILE A 229 -1.57 -6.48 9.55
C ILE A 229 -0.29 -6.13 8.81
N LEU A 230 -0.20 -4.89 8.32
CA LEU A 230 1.08 -4.31 7.94
C LEU A 230 1.86 -4.20 9.25
N THR A 231 2.67 -5.21 9.54
CA THR A 231 3.58 -5.18 10.69
C THR A 231 4.59 -4.08 10.42
N CYS A 232 4.66 -3.12 11.33
CA CYS A 232 5.75 -2.15 11.35
C CYS A 232 7.07 -2.90 11.40
N THR A 233 8.00 -2.54 10.52
CA THR A 233 9.34 -3.11 10.48
C THR A 233 10.39 -2.03 10.67
N LEU A 234 11.44 -2.38 11.39
CA LEU A 234 12.68 -1.63 11.49
C LEU A 234 13.76 -2.38 10.73
N SER A 235 14.56 -1.67 9.94
CA SER A 235 15.68 -2.26 9.20
C SER A 235 16.82 -1.27 9.01
N SER A 236 17.99 -1.79 8.64
CA SER A 236 19.13 -0.97 8.23
C SER A 236 19.55 0.04 9.30
N ALA A 237 19.55 -0.37 10.56
CA ALA A 237 20.15 0.41 11.63
C ALA A 237 21.64 0.65 11.32
N VAL A 238 22.07 1.91 11.29
CA VAL A 238 23.45 2.29 10.98
C VAL A 238 23.92 3.51 11.75
N ILE A 239 25.23 3.58 11.99
CA ILE A 239 25.91 4.75 12.56
C ILE A 239 26.59 5.56 11.44
N ARG A 240 26.30 6.86 11.35
CA ARG A 240 26.90 7.80 10.38
C ARG A 240 27.84 8.82 11.02
N LYS A 241 28.89 9.16 10.26
CA LYS A 241 29.76 10.31 10.46
C LYS A 241 29.02 11.60 10.06
N GLN A 242 29.47 12.76 10.52
CA GLN A 242 28.88 14.05 10.15
C GLN A 242 28.92 14.37 8.65
N ASP A 243 29.85 13.76 7.90
CA ASP A 243 29.92 13.90 6.44
C ASP A 243 28.92 12.99 5.70
N GLY A 244 28.10 12.23 6.42
CA GLY A 244 27.10 11.31 5.91
C GLY A 244 27.63 9.92 5.55
N SER A 245 28.94 9.68 5.64
CA SER A 245 29.51 8.35 5.43
C SER A 245 29.24 7.42 6.62
N LEU A 246 29.28 6.11 6.38
CA LEU A 246 29.08 5.10 7.43
C LEU A 246 30.36 4.92 8.23
N TYR A 247 30.23 4.71 9.54
CA TYR A 247 31.29 4.07 10.30
C TYR A 247 31.44 2.61 9.84
N ILE A 248 32.66 2.15 9.67
CA ILE A 248 32.96 0.73 9.46
C ILE A 248 33.25 0.06 10.81
N SER A 249 32.99 -1.23 10.92
CA SER A 249 33.34 -2.01 12.11
C SER A 249 34.83 -1.85 12.43
N GLY A 250 35.14 -1.47 13.67
CA GLY A 250 36.52 -1.23 14.11
C GLY A 250 36.99 0.22 13.98
N ASP A 251 36.17 1.16 13.50
CA ASP A 251 36.57 2.56 13.45
C ASP A 251 36.81 3.12 14.87
N HIS A 252 37.99 3.70 15.11
CA HIS A 252 38.31 4.44 16.34
C HIS A 252 37.77 5.87 16.29
N VAL A 253 37.31 6.37 17.43
CA VAL A 253 36.70 7.70 17.51
C VAL A 253 37.11 8.43 18.78
N ILE A 254 37.26 9.75 18.67
CA ILE A 254 37.57 10.61 19.81
C ILE A 254 36.29 10.93 20.57
N GLU A 255 36.36 10.95 21.90
CA GLU A 255 35.28 11.42 22.77
C GLU A 255 34.78 12.81 22.32
N ASN A 256 33.49 13.07 22.49
CA ASN A 256 32.79 14.27 22.05
C ASN A 256 32.63 14.40 20.53
N THR A 257 32.94 13.36 19.76
CA THR A 257 32.62 13.33 18.33
C THR A 257 31.11 13.16 18.13
N PRO A 258 30.44 14.08 17.41
CA PRO A 258 29.03 13.95 17.06
C PRO A 258 28.82 12.90 15.97
N ILE A 259 27.82 12.04 16.16
CA ILE A 259 27.41 10.99 15.23
C ILE A 259 25.88 11.00 15.04
N THR A 260 25.42 10.40 13.96
CA THR A 260 23.99 10.23 13.68
C THR A 260 23.64 8.75 13.63
N LEU A 261 22.66 8.35 14.43
CA LEU A 261 22.07 7.01 14.40
C LEU A 261 20.89 7.03 13.45
N GLU A 262 20.82 6.09 12.51
CA GLU A 262 19.71 5.98 11.57
C GLU A 262 19.06 4.60 11.61
N VAL A 263 17.74 4.55 11.46
CA VAL A 263 17.00 3.31 11.19
C VAL A 263 15.94 3.59 10.12
N THR A 264 15.71 2.62 9.25
CA THR A 264 14.65 2.70 8.24
C THR A 264 13.37 2.07 8.79
N THR A 265 12.26 2.78 8.64
CA THR A 265 10.92 2.35 9.06
C THR A 265 10.04 2.06 7.86
N GLN A 266 9.18 1.05 8.00
CA GLN A 266 8.15 0.73 7.01
C GLN A 266 6.87 0.27 7.71
N ASN A 267 5.71 0.80 7.28
CA ASN A 267 4.40 0.56 7.84
C ASN A 267 4.26 0.97 9.32
N CYS A 268 4.91 2.06 9.73
CA CYS A 268 4.96 2.47 11.14
C CYS A 268 4.13 3.72 11.46
N VAL A 269 3.40 4.30 10.48
CA VAL A 269 2.79 5.65 10.54
C VAL A 269 1.36 5.71 11.09
N ASP A 270 0.67 4.56 11.26
CA ASP A 270 -0.80 4.55 11.45
C ASP A 270 -1.30 4.41 12.90
N VAL A 271 -0.44 4.58 13.90
CA VAL A 271 -0.81 4.57 15.33
C VAL A 271 -0.44 5.93 15.92
N PRO A 272 -1.28 6.59 16.75
CA PRO A 272 -0.98 7.92 17.27
C PRO A 272 0.40 7.96 17.96
N LEU A 273 1.31 8.71 17.33
CA LEU A 273 2.67 9.06 17.77
C LEU A 273 3.52 7.89 18.27
N ARG A 274 3.75 6.87 17.43
CA ARG A 274 4.84 5.93 17.69
C ARG A 274 6.16 6.67 17.79
N GLN A 275 6.98 6.22 18.73
CA GLN A 275 8.30 6.75 18.96
C GLN A 275 9.33 5.63 18.87
N ILE A 276 10.46 5.94 18.25
CA ILE A 276 11.64 5.08 18.24
C ILE A 276 12.50 5.44 19.43
N LYS A 277 12.86 4.43 20.21
CA LYS A 277 13.91 4.49 21.22
C LYS A 277 15.21 4.00 20.59
N PHE A 278 16.27 4.78 20.73
CA PHE A 278 17.62 4.33 20.38
C PHE A 278 18.36 4.03 21.68
N GLU A 279 18.90 2.82 21.77
CA GLU A 279 19.66 2.32 22.92
C GLU A 279 21.06 1.97 22.46
N ILE A 280 22.05 2.60 23.06
CA ILE A 280 23.46 2.34 22.77
C ILE A 280 23.98 1.41 23.86
N PHE A 281 24.55 0.30 23.41
CA PHE A 281 25.14 -0.74 24.21
C PHE A 281 26.65 -0.69 24.07
N GLU A 282 27.32 -0.90 25.18
CA GLU A 282 28.71 -1.32 25.21
C GLU A 282 28.77 -2.79 24.76
N VAL A 283 29.72 -3.10 23.88
CA VAL A 283 29.95 -4.44 23.34
C VAL A 283 31.42 -4.82 23.49
N ASP A 284 31.69 -6.11 23.35
CA ASP A 284 33.04 -6.67 23.32
C ASP A 284 33.13 -7.59 22.10
N ASN A 285 34.13 -7.38 21.26
CA ASN A 285 34.31 -7.96 19.93
C ASN A 285 33.05 -7.93 19.04
N GLY A 286 32.26 -6.85 19.12
CA GLY A 286 31.04 -6.60 18.35
C GLY A 286 29.81 -7.40 18.80
N ILE A 287 29.91 -8.11 19.93
CA ILE A 287 28.85 -8.93 20.53
C ILE A 287 28.25 -8.18 21.72
N ILE A 288 26.93 -7.99 21.72
CA ILE A 288 26.19 -7.59 22.93
C ILE A 288 26.11 -8.82 23.83
N ASP A 289 26.99 -8.92 24.82
CA ASP A 289 26.93 -10.00 25.80
C ASP A 289 25.75 -9.78 26.77
N GLN A 290 24.92 -10.82 26.92
CA GLN A 290 23.72 -10.79 27.74
C GLN A 290 24.02 -10.89 29.25
N ASP A 291 25.22 -11.33 29.62
CA ASP A 291 25.64 -11.52 31.01
C ASP A 291 26.37 -10.28 31.60
N TYR A 292 26.60 -9.22 30.81
CA TYR A 292 27.14 -7.95 31.29
C TYR A 292 26.10 -7.18 32.12
N ILE A 293 26.29 -7.19 33.44
CA ILE A 293 25.46 -6.50 34.44
C ILE A 293 25.63 -4.96 34.39
N PHE A 294 26.52 -4.44 33.54
CA PHE A 294 26.78 -2.99 33.37
C PHE A 294 25.94 -2.34 32.26
N ASN A 295 24.63 -2.60 32.31
CA ASN A 295 23.59 -1.90 31.55
C ASN A 295 22.69 -1.17 32.57
N PRO A 296 22.53 0.15 32.45
CA PRO A 296 21.53 0.56 31.47
C PRO A 296 22.19 1.15 30.20
N PRO A 297 21.61 0.86 29.02
CA PRO A 297 22.10 1.43 27.78
C PRO A 297 21.98 2.95 27.83
N ILE A 298 22.77 3.63 27.00
CA ILE A 298 22.57 5.07 26.82
C ILE A 298 21.28 5.23 26.02
N ILE A 299 20.26 5.79 26.67
CA ILE A 299 18.96 6.04 26.05
C ILE A 299 19.01 7.41 25.40
N ILE A 300 18.90 7.44 24.08
CA ILE A 300 18.69 8.69 23.35
C ILE A 300 17.21 9.06 23.41
N ASN A 301 16.92 10.36 23.46
CA ASN A 301 15.55 10.86 23.51
C ASN A 301 14.72 10.26 22.37
N PRO A 302 13.51 9.75 22.65
CA PRO A 302 12.71 9.11 21.63
C PRO A 302 12.34 10.04 20.47
N VAL A 303 12.37 9.50 19.26
CA VAL A 303 12.07 10.24 18.01
C VAL A 303 10.71 9.80 17.47
N GLY A 304 9.82 10.76 17.19
CA GLY A 304 8.49 10.46 16.65
C GLY A 304 8.54 10.00 15.19
N ILE A 305 7.73 8.99 14.86
CA ILE A 305 7.57 8.50 13.49
C ILE A 305 6.40 9.25 12.85
N ASN A 306 6.73 10.18 11.94
CA ASN A 306 5.72 10.99 11.24
C ASN A 306 5.51 10.54 9.78
N ASN A 307 6.41 9.69 9.27
CA ASN A 307 6.42 9.11 7.94
C ASN A 307 7.31 7.86 7.93
N ASP A 308 7.06 6.94 7.01
CA ASP A 308 7.98 5.83 6.72
C ASP A 308 9.23 6.37 6.01
N GLY A 309 10.35 5.67 6.19
CA GLY A 309 11.66 6.08 5.69
C GLY A 309 12.72 6.14 6.77
N VAL A 310 13.78 6.91 6.55
CA VAL A 310 14.90 7.03 7.49
C VAL A 310 14.50 7.94 8.65
N ILE A 311 14.58 7.41 9.86
CA ILE A 311 14.46 8.15 11.11
C ILE A 311 15.85 8.21 11.73
N SER A 312 16.23 9.40 12.21
CA SER A 312 17.55 9.63 12.77
C SER A 312 17.50 10.27 14.16
N ALA A 313 18.55 10.02 14.93
CA ALA A 313 18.84 10.69 16.19
C ALA A 313 20.32 11.05 16.24
N ASP A 314 20.62 12.27 16.67
CA ASP A 314 22.00 12.70 16.89
C ASP A 314 22.44 12.35 18.31
N TRP A 315 23.67 11.87 18.43
CA TRP A 315 24.32 11.61 19.71
C TRP A 315 25.77 12.10 19.66
N THR A 316 26.30 12.48 20.81
CA THR A 316 27.71 12.86 20.95
C THR A 316 28.39 11.80 21.79
N LEU A 317 29.45 11.20 21.23
CA LEU A 317 30.19 10.12 21.85
C LEU A 317 30.67 10.51 23.25
N GLU A 318 30.35 9.67 24.23
CA GLU A 318 30.72 9.82 25.63
C GLU A 318 31.59 8.62 26.01
N TYR A 319 32.75 8.86 26.61
CA TYR A 319 33.57 7.78 27.14
C TYR A 319 32.98 7.25 28.45
N ARG A 320 33.01 5.93 28.66
CA ARG A 320 32.63 5.29 29.93
C ARG A 320 33.72 4.33 30.37
N THR A 321 34.08 4.28 31.65
CA THR A 321 35.07 3.30 32.10
C THR A 321 34.46 1.90 32.08
N ASP A 322 35.08 0.98 31.35
CA ASP A 322 34.78 -0.45 31.45
C ASP A 322 35.23 -0.96 32.83
N ALA A 323 34.43 -1.83 33.44
CA ALA A 323 34.74 -2.45 34.71
C ALA A 323 35.62 -3.72 34.57
N ASN A 324 35.68 -4.33 33.38
CA ASN A 324 36.39 -5.58 33.11
C ASN A 324 37.85 -5.37 32.65
N GLU A 325 38.19 -4.16 32.23
CA GLU A 325 39.54 -3.65 31.91
C GLU A 325 40.59 -4.05 32.98
N ALA A 326 40.18 -4.27 34.24
CA ALA A 326 41.09 -4.66 35.32
C ALA A 326 41.48 -6.15 35.39
N THR A 327 40.83 -7.05 34.65
CA THR A 327 41.01 -8.51 34.83
C THR A 327 41.43 -9.33 33.61
N ASP A 328 41.20 -8.87 32.37
CA ASP A 328 41.52 -9.66 31.16
C ASP A 328 42.88 -9.30 30.53
N ASP A 329 43.51 -8.23 31.02
CA ASP A 329 44.56 -7.49 30.31
C ASP A 329 45.99 -8.03 30.50
N GLN A 330 46.16 -9.36 30.56
CA GLN A 330 47.50 -9.97 30.70
C GLN A 330 48.06 -10.62 29.44
N THR A 331 47.27 -10.80 28.36
CA THR A 331 47.77 -11.49 27.16
C THR A 331 47.38 -10.92 25.80
N GLU A 332 46.36 -10.07 25.69
CA GLU A 332 45.99 -9.36 24.45
C GLU A 332 45.67 -7.92 24.85
N PRO A 333 46.20 -6.88 24.18
CA PRO A 333 45.81 -5.50 24.45
C PRO A 333 44.36 -5.34 24.03
N ASP A 334 43.45 -5.26 25.00
CA ASP A 334 42.05 -5.01 24.68
C ASP A 334 41.91 -3.56 24.21
N GLU A 335 41.48 -3.35 22.96
CA GLU A 335 41.44 -2.04 22.32
C GLU A 335 40.16 -1.25 22.70
N GLY A 336 39.85 -1.18 23.99
CA GLY A 336 38.91 -0.22 24.58
C GLY A 336 37.42 -0.45 24.29
N LEU A 337 36.59 0.44 24.82
CA LEU A 337 35.13 0.39 24.75
C LEU A 337 34.60 0.26 23.32
N GLU A 338 33.73 -0.70 23.08
CA GLU A 338 33.06 -0.83 21.80
C GLU A 338 31.57 -0.44 21.92
N TYR A 339 31.04 0.28 20.94
CA TYR A 339 29.64 0.73 20.96
C TYR A 339 28.82 0.25 19.76
N LYS A 340 27.64 -0.27 20.05
CA LYS A 340 26.61 -0.67 19.09
C LYS A 340 25.26 -0.11 19.51
N PHE A 341 24.30 0.04 18.59
CA PHE A 341 22.96 0.48 18.99
C PHE A 341 21.84 -0.42 18.47
N VAL A 342 20.75 -0.41 19.23
CA VAL A 342 19.48 -1.03 18.88
C VAL A 342 18.41 0.06 18.82
N ALA A 343 17.65 0.08 17.73
CA ALA A 343 16.43 0.85 17.62
C ALA A 343 15.23 -0.05 17.95
N SER A 344 14.33 0.43 18.81
CA SER A 344 13.12 -0.28 19.20
C SER A 344 11.89 0.65 19.19
N ILE A 345 10.72 0.09 18.93
CA ILE A 345 9.45 0.83 19.05
C ILE A 345 9.01 0.86 20.51
N ILE A 346 8.72 2.03 21.07
CA ILE A 346 8.43 2.17 22.52
C ILE A 346 7.21 1.37 22.97
N ASP A 347 6.13 1.38 22.20
CA ASP A 347 4.89 0.64 22.48
C ASP A 347 4.94 -0.83 22.06
N ASP A 348 5.97 -1.23 21.31
CA ASP A 348 6.17 -2.60 20.83
C ASP A 348 7.66 -2.96 20.77
N PRO A 349 8.28 -3.31 21.92
CA PRO A 349 9.70 -3.62 22.00
C PRO A 349 10.07 -4.94 21.30
N THR A 350 9.10 -5.67 20.74
CA THR A 350 9.39 -6.86 19.92
C THR A 350 9.85 -6.48 18.50
N ILE A 351 9.55 -5.25 18.07
CA ILE A 351 10.02 -4.68 16.81
C ILE A 351 11.34 -3.96 17.10
N THR A 352 12.46 -4.60 16.76
CA THR A 352 13.80 -4.04 16.95
C THR A 352 14.65 -4.18 15.69
N SER A 353 15.63 -3.30 15.54
CA SER A 353 16.70 -3.42 14.55
C SER A 353 18.01 -3.02 15.19
N GLU A 354 19.04 -3.82 14.97
CA GLU A 354 20.37 -3.64 15.53
C GLU A 354 21.34 -3.21 14.42
N SER A 355 22.28 -2.32 14.76
CA SER A 355 23.26 -1.85 13.79
C SER A 355 24.22 -2.96 13.35
N SER A 356 24.50 -3.04 12.06
CA SER A 356 25.53 -3.97 11.55
C SER A 356 26.95 -3.41 11.66
N ASN A 357 27.08 -2.11 11.94
CA ASN A 357 28.34 -1.43 12.21
C ASN A 357 28.42 -1.01 13.68
N TRP A 358 29.65 -0.92 14.17
CA TRP A 358 30.00 -0.54 15.53
C TRP A 358 31.36 0.17 15.51
N ILE A 359 31.63 0.93 16.56
CA ILE A 359 32.83 1.76 16.71
C ILE A 359 33.67 1.17 17.83
N ASN A 360 34.97 1.06 17.57
CA ASN A 360 35.96 0.54 18.51
C ASN A 360 36.59 1.69 19.29
N GLY A 361 37.11 1.41 20.48
CA GLY A 361 37.89 2.30 21.35
C GLY A 361 37.60 3.81 21.26
N ILE A 362 36.99 4.39 22.32
CA ILE A 362 36.90 5.85 22.45
C ILE A 362 38.18 6.42 23.04
N GLU A 363 38.87 7.28 22.29
CA GLU A 363 40.02 8.04 22.83
C GLU A 363 39.52 9.17 23.76
N GLN A 364 39.92 9.16 25.04
CA GLN A 364 39.62 10.24 25.98
C GLN A 364 40.40 11.52 25.64
N GLY A 365 39.66 12.58 25.29
CA GLY A 365 40.18 13.94 25.16
C GLY A 365 40.64 14.36 23.76
N GLN A 366 40.80 15.68 23.56
CA GLN A 366 41.55 16.18 22.42
C GLN A 366 43.00 15.73 22.58
N VAL A 367 43.49 14.92 21.64
CA VAL A 367 44.92 14.83 21.38
C VAL A 367 45.38 16.25 21.06
N THR A 368 45.92 16.94 22.07
CA THR A 368 46.79 18.07 21.81
C THR A 368 47.99 17.43 21.16
N LEU A 369 48.02 17.39 19.82
CA LEU A 369 49.26 17.17 19.07
C LEU A 369 50.28 18.08 19.73
N CYS A 370 51.31 17.51 20.36
CA CYS A 370 52.39 18.28 20.96
C CYS A 370 52.83 19.32 19.93
N GLY A 371 52.49 20.58 20.17
CA GLY A 371 52.84 21.66 19.26
C GLY A 371 54.35 21.73 19.22
N ASN A 372 54.94 21.49 18.04
CA ASN A 372 56.37 21.60 17.73
C ASN A 372 57.27 21.80 18.96
N ALA A 373 57.61 20.71 19.66
CA ALA A 373 58.60 20.79 20.71
C ALA A 373 59.92 21.26 20.08
N PHE A 374 60.34 22.49 20.41
CA PHE A 374 61.70 22.92 20.16
C PHE A 374 62.58 22.16 21.14
N VAL A 375 63.38 21.22 20.63
CA VAL A 375 64.44 20.56 21.40
C VAL A 375 65.43 21.65 21.84
N ASP A 376 65.57 21.87 23.14
CA ASP A 376 66.70 22.64 23.68
C ASP A 376 67.97 21.81 23.45
N ALA A 377 68.92 22.36 22.69
CA ALA A 377 70.16 21.67 22.33
C ALA A 377 71.10 21.42 23.53
N SER A 378 70.70 21.79 24.76
CA SER A 378 71.51 21.65 25.97
C SER A 378 71.13 20.45 26.86
N GLU A 379 70.06 19.70 26.57
CA GLU A 379 69.73 18.48 27.30
C GLU A 379 70.38 17.26 26.62
N GLN A 380 71.37 16.65 27.30
CA GLN A 380 71.96 15.38 26.89
C GLN A 380 71.51 14.30 27.88
N CYS A 381 70.96 13.19 27.36
CA CYS A 381 70.60 12.03 28.17
C CYS A 381 71.88 11.42 28.80
N ASP A 382 71.84 11.12 30.10
CA ASP A 382 72.97 10.57 30.86
C ASP A 382 73.19 9.08 30.54
N GLU A 383 74.19 8.78 29.71
CA GLU A 383 74.54 7.42 29.28
C GLU A 383 75.09 6.51 30.41
N SER A 384 75.31 7.04 31.63
CA SER A 384 75.83 6.26 32.75
C SER A 384 74.75 5.54 33.57
N ALA A 385 73.47 5.81 33.32
CA ALA A 385 72.35 5.08 33.90
C ALA A 385 72.06 3.81 33.09
N GLY A 386 72.39 2.64 33.65
CA GLY A 386 72.13 1.35 33.01
C GLY A 386 70.66 1.17 32.57
N ILE A 387 70.48 0.57 31.40
CA ILE A 387 69.19 0.36 30.72
C ILE A 387 68.19 -0.34 31.66
N ALA A 388 67.21 0.42 32.15
CA ALA A 388 66.03 -0.07 32.86
C ALA A 388 64.78 0.53 32.18
N PRO A 389 63.66 -0.22 32.05
CA PRO A 389 62.52 0.17 31.21
C PRO A 389 61.66 1.31 31.78
N SER A 390 62.03 1.94 32.90
CA SER A 390 61.22 2.97 33.56
C SER A 390 61.71 4.42 33.37
N ASN A 391 62.80 4.65 32.63
CA ASN A 391 63.42 5.99 32.56
C ASN A 391 63.45 6.57 31.13
N GLY A 392 62.41 6.29 30.33
CA GLY A 392 61.98 7.19 29.27
C GLY A 392 62.84 7.37 28.02
N CYS A 393 63.98 6.70 27.83
CA CYS A 393 64.77 6.88 26.60
C CYS A 393 64.49 5.80 25.56
N LEU A 394 64.05 6.20 24.36
CA LEU A 394 64.09 5.34 23.17
C LEU A 394 65.51 5.32 22.57
N THR A 395 65.82 4.28 21.78
CA THR A 395 67.14 3.96 21.20
C THR A 395 67.78 5.05 20.31
N ASP A 396 67.02 6.08 20.00
CA ASP A 396 67.30 7.21 19.12
C ASP A 396 67.51 8.53 19.88
N GLY A 397 67.59 8.48 21.21
CA GLY A 397 68.10 9.59 22.04
C GLY A 397 67.05 10.63 22.45
N ILE A 398 65.76 10.29 22.41
CA ILE A 398 64.67 11.15 22.89
C ILE A 398 64.33 10.73 24.33
N CYS A 399 64.55 11.64 25.27
CA CYS A 399 64.23 11.49 26.69
C CYS A 399 62.71 11.76 26.90
N ALA A 400 61.96 10.80 27.45
CA ALA A 400 60.58 10.97 27.90
C ALA A 400 60.56 11.52 29.33
N SER A 401 60.77 12.83 29.44
CA SER A 401 60.38 13.59 30.63
C SER A 401 60.05 15.01 30.20
N ASP A 402 58.89 15.15 29.56
CA ASP A 402 57.92 16.22 29.76
C ASP A 402 56.83 16.08 28.69
N CYS A 403 55.91 15.17 28.96
CA CYS A 403 54.53 15.13 28.47
C CYS A 403 53.66 14.67 29.65
#